data_AF-A0AAW6ZF91-F1
#
_entry.id   AF-A0AAW6ZF91-F1
#
_cell.length_a   1.000
_cell.length_b   1.000
_cell.length_c   1.000
_cell.angle_alpha   90.00
_cell.angle_beta   90.00
_cell.angle_gamma   90.00
#
_symmetry.space_group_name_H-M   'P 1'
#
loop_
_entity.id
_entity.type
_entity.pdbx_description
1 polymer ?
#
loop_
_entity_poly.entity_id
_entity_poly.type
_entity_poly.pdbx_seq_one_letter_code
_entity_poly.pdbx_strand_id
1 'polypeptide(L)'
;MTQSTDITLTFEEIIAVSHCRRDWLLELIEEDIISIGGKPEQTTFSGFHLARIRRAQRLSRDFEAGIPALGLIMRLLDEVEELRKAQRPSLLLEEQGQ
;
A
#
# COMPACT_ATOMS: atom_id res chain seq x y z
N MET A 1 -16.83 -6.66 -3.82
CA MET A 1 -16.13 -7.61 -4.71
C MET A 1 -15.02 -6.88 -5.42
N THR A 2 -13.85 -6.75 -4.79
CA THR A 2 -12.65 -6.22 -5.46
C THR A 2 -12.11 -7.32 -6.34
N GLN A 3 -12.17 -7.11 -7.64
CA GLN A 3 -11.67 -8.01 -8.68
C GLN A 3 -10.15 -8.16 -8.46
N SER A 4 -9.74 -9.24 -7.79
CA SER A 4 -8.34 -9.60 -7.60
C SER A 4 -7.81 -10.05 -8.96
N THR A 5 -7.25 -9.11 -9.71
CA THR A 5 -6.20 -9.48 -10.67
C THR A 5 -5.08 -10.02 -9.81
N ASP A 6 -5.02 -11.35 -9.67
CA ASP A 6 -4.08 -12.06 -8.79
C ASP A 6 -2.69 -12.04 -9.44
N ILE A 7 -2.14 -10.82 -9.56
CA ILE A 7 -0.78 -10.58 -10.00
C ILE A 7 0.09 -10.96 -8.81
N THR A 8 0.86 -12.02 -9.00
CA THR A 8 1.86 -12.48 -8.06
C THR A 8 3.23 -12.19 -8.65
N LEU A 9 4.05 -11.43 -7.93
CA LEU A 9 5.38 -11.01 -8.33
C LEU A 9 6.42 -11.55 -7.34
N THR A 10 7.56 -12.00 -7.84
CA THR A 10 8.76 -12.23 -7.04
C THR A 10 9.39 -10.91 -6.59
N PHE A 11 10.37 -10.97 -5.70
CA PHE A 11 11.13 -9.81 -5.26
C PHE A 11 11.82 -9.06 -6.42
N GLU A 12 12.41 -9.79 -7.36
CA GLU A 12 13.05 -9.18 -8.54
C GLU A 12 12.02 -8.53 -9.47
N GLU A 13 10.89 -9.19 -9.68
CA GLU A 13 9.83 -8.65 -10.54
C GLU A 13 9.22 -7.39 -9.94
N ILE A 14 8.96 -7.33 -8.63
CA ILE A 14 8.37 -6.13 -8.02
C ILE A 14 9.33 -4.94 -8.07
N ILE A 15 10.63 -5.16 -7.91
CA ILE A 15 11.65 -4.13 -8.12
C ILE A 15 11.61 -3.64 -9.57
N ALA A 16 11.60 -4.56 -10.53
CA ALA A 16 11.57 -4.22 -11.95
C ALA A 16 10.30 -3.44 -12.35
N VAL A 17 9.11 -3.87 -11.93
CA VAL A 17 7.85 -3.22 -12.32
C VAL A 17 7.54 -1.94 -11.54
N SER A 18 8.10 -1.76 -10.34
CA SER A 18 7.98 -0.53 -9.56
C SER A 18 9.07 0.49 -9.88
N HIS A 19 10.16 0.05 -10.53
CA HIS A 19 11.34 0.87 -10.80
C HIS A 19 11.93 1.49 -9.53
N CYS A 20 11.80 0.79 -8.39
CA CYS A 20 12.42 1.22 -7.13
C CYS A 20 13.83 0.63 -6.98
N ARG A 21 14.62 1.19 -6.07
CA ARG A 21 15.91 0.58 -5.72
C ARG A 21 15.68 -0.57 -4.73
N ARG A 22 16.53 -1.60 -4.79
CA ARG A 22 16.45 -2.78 -3.91
C ARG A 22 16.58 -2.41 -2.44
N ASP A 23 17.61 -1.65 -2.10
CA ASP A 23 17.90 -1.16 -0.75
C ASP A 23 16.72 -0.36 -0.19
N TRP A 24 16.15 0.53 -1.01
CA TRP A 24 14.99 1.31 -0.62
C TRP A 24 13.75 0.45 -0.32
N LEU A 25 13.49 -0.61 -1.10
CA LEU A 25 12.38 -1.52 -0.81
C LEU A 25 12.62 -2.31 0.49
N LEU A 26 13.86 -2.71 0.76
CA LEU A 26 14.20 -3.37 2.02
C LEU A 26 13.97 -2.43 3.22
N GLU A 27 14.40 -1.17 3.13
CA GLU A 27 14.13 -0.15 4.16
C GLU A 27 12.62 0.03 4.41
N LEU A 28 11.80 0.04 3.35
CA LEU A 28 10.34 0.11 3.50
C LEU A 28 9.74 -1.11 4.22
N ILE A 29 10.32 -2.30 4.01
CA ILE A 29 9.88 -3.54 4.65
C ILE A 29 10.32 -3.56 6.12
N GLU A 30 11.56 -3.14 6.40
CA GLU A 30 12.10 -3.05 7.75
C GLU A 30 11.29 -2.09 8.64
N GLU A 31 10.84 -0.97 8.06
CA GLU A 31 9.99 0.02 8.74
C GLU A 31 8.48 -0.32 8.70
N ASP A 32 8.13 -1.55 8.27
CA ASP A 32 6.76 -2.08 8.14
C ASP A 32 5.81 -1.19 7.30
N ILE A 33 6.38 -0.38 6.41
CA ILE A 33 5.62 0.40 5.43
C ILE A 33 5.05 -0.55 4.38
N ILE A 34 5.79 -1.59 4.01
CA ILE A 34 5.33 -2.72 3.20
C ILE A 34 5.42 -3.99 4.04
N SER A 35 4.28 -4.42 4.58
CA SER A 35 4.21 -5.64 5.38
C SER A 35 4.28 -6.90 4.51
N ILE A 36 5.13 -7.85 4.90
CA ILE A 36 5.29 -9.15 4.25
C ILE A 36 5.32 -10.27 5.30
N GLY A 37 4.98 -11.51 4.90
CA GLY A 37 4.88 -12.65 5.80
C GLY A 37 6.18 -13.42 6.07
N GLY A 38 7.33 -12.94 5.58
CA GLY A 38 8.59 -13.68 5.64
C GLY A 38 9.77 -12.89 5.09
N LYS A 39 10.78 -13.61 4.58
CA LYS A 39 11.94 -12.96 3.94
C LYS A 39 11.54 -12.34 2.60
N PRO A 40 12.00 -11.12 2.26
CA PRO A 40 11.65 -10.45 1.01
C PRO A 40 11.88 -11.30 -0.23
N GLU A 41 13.00 -12.02 -0.30
CA GLU A 41 13.42 -12.82 -1.45
C GLU A 41 12.62 -14.13 -1.60
N GLN A 42 11.96 -14.57 -0.53
CA GLN A 42 11.17 -15.80 -0.49
C GLN A 42 9.66 -15.51 -0.50
N THR A 43 9.28 -14.24 -0.46
CA THR A 43 7.89 -13.81 -0.40
C THR A 43 7.40 -13.43 -1.79
N THR A 44 6.13 -13.76 -2.05
CA THR A 44 5.42 -13.26 -3.22
C THR A 44 4.71 -11.94 -2.91
N PHE A 45 4.72 -11.04 -3.87
CA PHE A 45 4.10 -9.74 -3.76
C PHE A 45 2.87 -9.64 -4.62
N SER A 46 1.79 -9.09 -4.06
CA SER A 46 0.54 -8.89 -4.77
C SER A 46 0.48 -7.53 -5.45
N GLY A 47 -0.56 -7.32 -6.27
CA GLY A 47 -0.90 -6.00 -6.79
C GLY A 47 -1.11 -4.94 -5.70
N PHE A 48 -1.51 -5.34 -4.49
CA PHE A 48 -1.62 -4.44 -3.34
C PHE A 48 -0.25 -3.90 -2.92
N HIS A 49 0.76 -4.77 -2.79
CA HIS A 49 2.12 -4.33 -2.48
C HIS A 49 2.67 -3.39 -3.56
N LEU A 50 2.46 -3.71 -4.84
CA LEU A 50 2.89 -2.84 -5.93
C LEU A 50 2.23 -1.45 -5.88
N ALA A 51 0.92 -1.39 -5.63
CA ALA A 51 0.20 -0.13 -5.49
C ALA A 51 0.72 0.70 -4.30
N ARG A 52 1.00 0.02 -3.18
CA ARG A 52 1.53 0.63 -1.95
C ARG A 52 2.94 1.18 -2.14
N ILE A 53 3.84 0.43 -2.80
CA ILE A 53 5.18 0.88 -3.17
C ILE A 53 5.12 2.12 -4.06
N ARG A 54 4.28 2.11 -5.10
CA ARG A 54 4.12 3.27 -6.00
C ARG A 54 3.57 4.49 -5.27
N ARG A 55 2.69 4.31 -4.29
CA ARG A 55 2.19 5.41 -3.43
C ARG A 55 3.33 5.97 -2.59
N ALA A 56 4.13 5.11 -1.96
CA ALA A 56 5.30 5.50 -1.19
C ALA A 56 6.33 6.28 -2.04
N GLN A 57 6.63 5.83 -3.26
CA GLN A 57 7.54 6.52 -4.18
C GLN A 57 7.06 7.93 -4.55
N ARG A 58 5.75 8.10 -4.79
CA ARG A 58 5.17 9.42 -5.09
C ARG A 58 5.31 10.35 -3.90
N LEU A 59 4.92 9.90 -2.70
CA LEU A 59 5.02 10.70 -1.49
C LEU A 59 6.46 11.07 -1.14
N SER A 60 7.40 10.14 -1.28
CA SER A 60 8.83 10.42 -1.06
C SER A 60 9.33 11.52 -2.00
N ARG A 61 8.87 11.53 -3.27
CA ARG A 61 9.22 12.58 -4.24
C ARG A 61 8.54 13.91 -3.94
N ASP A 62 7.23 13.87 -3.69
CA ASP A 62 6.41 15.08 -3.57
C ASP A 62 6.72 15.86 -2.28
N PHE A 63 7.15 15.14 -1.23
CA PHE A 63 7.47 15.72 0.08
C PHE A 63 8.97 15.68 0.42
N GLU A 64 9.82 15.18 -0.49
CA GLU A 64 11.25 14.91 -0.22
C GLU A 64 11.46 14.12 1.07
N ALA A 65 10.52 13.22 1.38
CA ALA A 65 10.44 12.54 2.66
C ALA A 65 11.38 11.33 2.71
N GLY A 66 12.19 11.26 3.76
CA GLY A 66 12.90 10.05 4.16
C GLY A 66 11.95 8.97 4.68
N ILE A 67 12.46 7.74 4.83
CA ILE A 67 11.67 6.55 5.21
C ILE A 67 10.82 6.76 6.48
N PRO A 68 11.33 7.33 7.59
CA PRO A 68 10.54 7.48 8.81
C PRO A 68 9.33 8.40 8.62
N ALA A 69 9.52 9.53 7.92
CA ALA A 69 8.45 10.47 7.60
C ALA A 69 7.43 9.83 6.66
N LEU A 70 7.90 9.06 5.68
CA LEU A 70 7.05 8.34 4.74
C LEU A 70 6.15 7.31 5.44
N GLY A 71 6.69 6.56 6.41
CA GLY A 71 5.91 5.62 7.21
C GLY A 71 4.82 6.29 8.03
N LEU A 72 5.09 7.48 8.58
CA LEU A 72 4.07 8.29 9.25
C LEU A 72 2.97 8.74 8.28
N ILE A 73 3.34 9.32 7.13
CA ILE A 73 2.37 9.80 6.13
C ILE A 73 1.49 8.65 5.64
N MET A 74 2.08 7.50 5.32
CA MET A 74 1.34 6.33 4.85
C MET A 74 0.31 5.85 5.88
N ARG A 75 0.68 5.75 7.16
CA ARG A 75 -0.27 5.38 8.22
C ARG A 75 -1.40 6.40 8.39
N LEU A 76 -1.10 7.69 8.31
CA LEU A 76 -2.13 8.74 8.38
C LEU A 76 -3.10 8.67 7.20
N LEU A 77 -2.61 8.37 5.99
CA LEU A 77 -3.47 8.17 4.83
C LEU A 77 -4.34 6.94 4.96
N ASP A 78 -3.79 5.83 5.47
CA ASP A 78 -4.55 4.62 5.75
C ASP A 78 -5.67 4.90 6.77
N GLU A 79 -5.36 5.62 7.87
CA GLU A 79 -6.34 6.02 8.88
C GLU A 79 -7.45 6.90 8.29
N VAL A 80 -7.11 7.89 7.47
CA VAL A 80 -8.10 8.75 6.79
C VAL A 80 -8.98 7.93 5.84
N GLU A 81 -8.41 6.94 5.16
CA GLU A 81 -9.16 6.06 4.27
C GLU A 81 -10.17 5.19 5.04
N GLU A 82 -9.77 4.65 6.19
CA GLU A 82 -10.66 3.88 7.07
C GLU A 82 -11.75 4.76 7.70
N LEU A 83 -11.42 5.96 8.17
CA LEU A 83 -12.41 6.91 8.68
C LEU A 83 -13.46 7.28 7.61
N ARG A 84 -13.03 7.49 6.36
CA ARG A 84 -13.95 7.76 5.24
C ARG A 84 -14.84 6.57 4.88
N LYS A 85 -14.34 5.33 5.02
CA LYS A 85 -15.15 4.11 4.83
C LYS A 85 -16.18 3.98 5.95
N ALA A 86 -15.80 4.25 7.20
CA ALA A 86 -16.71 4.23 8.35
C ALA A 86 -17.78 5.34 8.28
N GLN A 87 -17.40 6.52 7.78
CA GLN A 87 -18.30 7.64 7.48
C GLN A 87 -19.03 7.51 6.13
N ARG A 88 -19.18 6.30 5.61
CA ARG A 88 -20.21 5.98 4.61
C ARG A 88 -21.40 5.26 5.30
N PRO A 89 -22.25 5.94 6.09
CA PRO A 89 -23.45 5.31 6.63
C PRO A 89 -24.55 5.32 5.57
N SER A 90 -25.15 4.15 5.35
CA SER A 90 -26.61 3.93 5.33
C SER A 90 -27.56 4.78 4.45
N LEU A 91 -27.10 5.51 3.44
CA LEU A 91 -28.00 6.14 2.44
C LEU A 91 -28.71 5.14 1.49
N LEU A 92 -28.54 3.82 1.69
CA LEU A 92 -29.17 2.78 0.87
C LEU A 92 -30.25 1.97 1.61
N LEU A 93 -30.63 2.36 2.84
CA LEU A 93 -31.62 1.61 3.62
C LEU A 93 -32.91 2.39 3.96
N GLU A 94 -33.10 3.62 3.48
CA GLU A 94 -34.32 4.41 3.73
C GLU A 94 -35.35 4.40 2.58
N GLU A 95 -35.09 3.75 1.45
CA GLU A 95 -36.03 3.70 0.30
C GLU A 95 -36.83 2.39 0.17
N GLN A 96 -36.94 1.59 1.22
CA GLN A 96 -37.88 0.45 1.26
C GLN A 96 -38.78 0.52 2.48
N GLY A 97 -39.75 1.43 2.43
CA GLY A 97 -40.74 1.59 3.48
C GLY A 97 -41.83 2.58 3.08
N GLN A 98 -42.56 2.30 2.00
CA GLN A 98 -43.85 2.92 1.75
C GLN A 98 -44.81 1.95 1.07
#